data_AF-A0A0B2WTR5-F1
#
_entry.id   AF-A0A0B2WTR5-F1
#
_cell.length_a   1.000
_cell.length_b   1.000
_cell.length_c   1.000
_cell.angle_alpha   90.00
_cell.angle_beta   90.00
_cell.angle_gamma   90.00
#
_symmetry.space_group_name_H-M   'P 1'
#
loop_
_entity.id
_entity.type
_entity.pdbx_description
1 polymer ?
#
loop_
_entity_poly.entity_id
_entity_poly.type
_entity_poly.pdbx_seq_one_letter_code
_entity_poly.pdbx_strand_id
1 'polypeptide(L)'
;MVLLHKDFGTCNILVDEVTCHLTGVIDWAEADICPFGLNLYSLQSLTGKLHLRDGWVRYDDYDSLDHVLWTTFIGQVGGLTSKCIEAIRLASVTGLLLSRGFTSRLANEPQPGPIGDDEHGRYNMLSLDGFLLSPTTKFEGIN
;
A
#
# COMPACT_ATOMS: atom_id res chain seq x y z
N MET A 1 -10.26 3.53 14.55
CA MET A 1 -10.27 2.16 14.00
C MET A 1 -11.40 2.07 12.99
N VAL A 2 -11.20 1.34 11.89
CA VAL A 2 -12.16 1.17 10.79
C VAL A 2 -12.01 -0.25 10.21
N LEU A 3 -13.02 -0.72 9.49
CA LEU A 3 -12.90 -1.95 8.70
C LEU A 3 -11.97 -1.71 7.51
N LEU A 4 -10.88 -2.48 7.44
CA LEU A 4 -9.95 -2.51 6.32
C LEU A 4 -10.05 -3.83 5.58
N HIS A 5 -9.74 -3.82 4.29
CA HIS A 5 -9.71 -5.01 3.44
C HIS A 5 -8.53 -5.96 3.76
N LYS A 6 -7.42 -5.41 4.24
CA LYS A 6 -6.08 -5.99 4.45
C LYS A 6 -5.37 -6.50 3.20
N ASP A 7 -6.10 -7.01 2.22
CA ASP A 7 -5.57 -7.42 0.91
C ASP A 7 -5.99 -6.50 -0.25
N PHE A 8 -6.12 -5.18 -0.01
CA PHE A 8 -6.53 -4.27 -1.08
C PHE A 8 -5.46 -4.23 -2.18
N GLY A 9 -5.84 -4.25 -3.46
CA GLY A 9 -4.89 -4.27 -4.57
C GLY A 9 -5.56 -4.44 -5.93
N THR A 10 -4.75 -4.39 -7.00
CA THR A 10 -5.19 -4.47 -8.42
C THR A 10 -6.09 -5.66 -8.72
N CYS A 11 -5.87 -6.80 -8.08
CA CYS A 11 -6.64 -8.04 -8.31
C CYS A 11 -8.01 -8.04 -7.60
N ASN A 12 -8.20 -7.16 -6.61
CA ASN A 12 -9.40 -7.11 -5.76
C ASN A 12 -10.28 -5.89 -6.07
N ILE A 13 -9.93 -5.10 -7.08
CA ILE A 13 -10.66 -3.92 -7.56
C ILE A 13 -11.39 -4.27 -8.85
N LEU A 14 -12.71 -4.10 -8.85
CA LEU A 14 -13.52 -4.21 -10.05
C LEU A 14 -13.79 -2.84 -10.63
N VAL A 15 -13.61 -2.71 -11.94
CA VAL A 15 -13.92 -1.49 -12.69
C VAL A 15 -14.85 -1.80 -13.85
N ASP A 16 -15.62 -0.80 -14.27
CA ASP A 16 -16.33 -0.83 -15.54
C ASP A 16 -15.32 -0.80 -16.69
N GLU A 17 -15.49 -1.69 -17.68
CA GLU A 17 -14.51 -1.88 -18.77
C GLU A 17 -14.37 -0.63 -19.66
N VAL A 18 -15.43 0.16 -19.82
CA VAL A 18 -15.46 1.29 -20.75
C VAL A 18 -15.04 2.59 -20.07
N THR A 19 -15.52 2.81 -18.84
CA THR A 19 -15.34 4.06 -18.10
C THR A 19 -14.23 4.01 -17.06
N CYS A 20 -13.74 2.81 -16.72
CA CYS A 20 -12.81 2.57 -15.62
C CYS A 20 -13.33 3.04 -14.25
N HIS A 21 -14.63 3.29 -14.10
CA HIS A 21 -15.21 3.61 -12.80
C HIS A 21 -15.17 2.39 -11.88
N LEU A 22 -14.81 2.62 -10.62
CA LEU A 22 -14.86 1.60 -9.57
C LEU A 22 -16.29 1.06 -9.42
N THR A 23 -16.49 -0.24 -9.64
CA THR A 23 -17.78 -0.91 -9.53
C THR A 23 -17.88 -1.79 -8.28
N GLY A 24 -16.76 -2.20 -7.71
CA GLY A 24 -16.74 -3.00 -6.49
C GLY A 24 -15.35 -3.36 -5.99
N VAL A 25 -15.32 -3.92 -4.78
CA VAL A 25 -14.14 -4.52 -4.16
C VAL A 25 -14.52 -5.91 -3.69
N ILE A 26 -13.70 -6.90 -4.01
CA ILE A 26 -13.94 -8.33 -3.75
C ILE A 26 -12.85 -8.93 -2.86
N ASP A 27 -13.07 -10.16 -2.37
CA ASP A 27 -12.15 -10.91 -1.52
C ASP A 27 -11.89 -10.31 -0.12
N TRP A 28 -12.99 -10.11 0.61
CA TRP A 28 -12.98 -9.57 1.98
C TRP A 28 -12.56 -10.60 3.05
N ALA A 29 -11.97 -11.73 2.68
CA ALA A 29 -11.64 -12.82 3.62
C ALA A 29 -10.66 -12.39 4.72
N GLU A 30 -9.79 -11.41 4.43
CA GLU A 30 -8.80 -10.88 5.37
C GLU A 30 -9.25 -9.61 6.11
N ALA A 31 -10.50 -9.19 5.93
CA ALA A 31 -10.96 -7.91 6.45
C ALA A 31 -10.91 -7.85 7.99
N ASP A 32 -10.47 -6.72 8.54
CA ASP A 32 -10.24 -6.56 9.98
C ASP A 32 -10.38 -5.10 10.44
N ILE A 33 -10.62 -4.90 11.73
CA ILE A 33 -10.73 -3.58 12.35
C ILE A 33 -9.33 -3.07 12.71
N CYS A 34 -8.87 -2.02 12.03
CA CYS A 34 -7.49 -1.52 12.11
C CYS A 34 -7.42 0.03 12.07
N PRO A 35 -6.26 0.65 12.36
CA PRO A 35 -6.05 2.07 12.11
C PRO A 35 -6.21 2.40 10.63
N PHE A 36 -6.98 3.45 10.31
CA PHE A 36 -7.16 3.91 8.93
C PHE A 36 -5.79 4.32 8.36
N GLY A 37 -5.45 3.81 7.18
CA GLY A 37 -4.16 4.02 6.52
C GLY A 37 -3.32 2.74 6.36
N LEU A 38 -3.50 1.71 7.21
CA LEU A 38 -2.69 0.49 7.10
C LEU A 38 -2.78 -0.21 5.73
N ASN A 39 -3.86 -0.03 4.95
CA ASN A 39 -3.94 -0.60 3.60
C ASN A 39 -3.38 0.29 2.49
N LEU A 40 -3.14 1.58 2.74
CA LEU A 40 -2.86 2.54 1.66
C LEU A 40 -1.52 2.28 0.96
N TYR A 41 -0.60 1.53 1.57
CA TYR A 41 0.63 1.08 0.88
C TYR A 41 0.31 0.28 -0.40
N SER A 42 -0.84 -0.39 -0.46
CA SER A 42 -1.25 -1.18 -1.63
C SER A 42 -1.45 -0.35 -2.90
N LEU A 43 -1.73 0.95 -2.76
CA LEU A 43 -1.93 1.86 -3.89
C LEU A 43 -0.69 1.98 -4.77
N GLN A 44 0.50 1.67 -4.25
CA GLN A 44 1.73 1.63 -5.06
C GLN A 44 1.67 0.63 -6.21
N SER A 45 0.90 -0.45 -6.05
CA SER A 45 0.68 -1.41 -7.15
C SER A 45 -0.11 -0.82 -8.31
N LEU A 46 -0.81 0.31 -8.09
CA LEU A 46 -1.57 1.03 -9.13
C LEU A 46 -0.72 2.11 -9.82
N THR A 47 0.35 2.58 -9.18
CA THR A 47 1.14 3.73 -9.65
C THR A 47 2.59 3.38 -9.99
N GLY A 48 2.93 2.08 -9.99
CA GLY A 48 4.24 1.60 -10.39
C GLY A 48 4.26 0.08 -10.59
N LYS A 49 5.47 -0.42 -10.85
CA LYS A 49 5.74 -1.85 -11.07
C LYS A 49 7.08 -2.26 -10.46
N LEU A 50 7.16 -3.52 -10.05
CA LEU A 50 8.40 -4.13 -9.57
C LEU A 50 9.16 -4.77 -10.75
N HIS A 51 10.38 -4.32 -10.99
CA HIS A 51 11.36 -4.97 -11.85
C HIS A 51 12.34 -5.79 -10.99
N LEU A 52 12.53 -7.08 -11.31
CA LEU A 52 13.39 -7.96 -10.51
C LEU A 52 14.85 -7.51 -10.45
N ARG A 53 15.32 -6.80 -11.48
CA ARG A 53 16.68 -6.26 -11.56
C ARG A 53 16.79 -4.87 -10.93
N ASP A 54 15.81 -4.01 -11.22
CA ASP A 54 15.93 -2.57 -10.97
C ASP A 54 15.08 -2.10 -9.78
N GLY A 55 14.35 -3.02 -9.13
CA GLY A 55 13.44 -2.70 -8.03
C GLY A 55 12.15 -2.03 -8.51
N TRP A 56 11.54 -1.25 -7.62
CA TRP A 56 10.31 -0.53 -7.94
C TRP A 56 10.58 0.67 -8.86
N VAL A 57 9.71 0.81 -9.86
CA VAL A 57 9.72 1.94 -10.80
C VAL A 57 8.30 2.52 -10.85
N ARG A 58 8.19 3.84 -10.64
CA ARG A 58 6.94 4.59 -10.77
C ARG A 58 6.54 4.70 -12.24
N TYR A 59 5.23 4.77 -12.50
CA TYR A 59 4.74 5.17 -13.82
C TYR A 59 4.95 6.68 -14.04
N ASP A 60 4.99 7.09 -15.31
CA ASP A 60 5.29 8.48 -15.71
C ASP A 60 4.29 9.49 -15.13
N ASP A 61 3.08 9.06 -14.83
CA ASP A 61 1.98 9.87 -14.29
C ASP A 61 1.83 9.78 -12.75
N TYR A 62 2.76 9.12 -12.04
CA TYR A 62 2.70 8.93 -10.59
C TYR A 62 2.41 10.23 -9.83
N ASP A 63 3.15 11.31 -10.09
CA ASP A 63 3.00 12.56 -9.34
C ASP A 63 1.61 13.17 -9.54
N SER A 64 1.04 13.00 -10.74
CA SER A 64 -0.32 13.44 -11.05
C SER A 64 -1.36 12.58 -10.32
N LEU A 65 -1.18 11.26 -10.31
CA LEU A 65 -2.08 10.32 -9.64
C LEU A 65 -2.04 10.48 -8.12
N ASP A 66 -0.87 10.63 -7.50
CA ASP A 66 -0.73 10.87 -6.06
C ASP A 66 -1.38 12.20 -5.67
N HIS A 67 -1.13 13.27 -6.43
CA HIS A 67 -1.78 14.57 -6.20
C HIS A 67 -3.31 14.47 -6.31
N VAL A 68 -3.84 13.82 -7.35
CA VAL A 68 -5.29 13.62 -7.54
C VAL A 68 -5.89 12.82 -6.39
N LEU A 69 -5.23 11.73 -5.99
CA LEU A 69 -5.66 10.88 -4.87
C LEU A 69 -5.77 11.69 -3.58
N TRP A 70 -4.70 12.37 -3.16
CA TRP A 70 -4.70 13.09 -1.89
C TRP A 70 -5.62 14.31 -1.89
N THR A 71 -5.67 15.05 -2.99
CA THR A 71 -6.58 16.21 -3.12
C THR A 71 -8.03 15.76 -3.02
N THR A 72 -8.39 14.70 -3.74
CA THR A 72 -9.74 14.13 -3.72
C THR A 72 -10.06 13.55 -2.34
N PHE A 73 -9.15 12.77 -1.77
CA PHE A 73 -9.34 12.15 -0.45
C PHE A 73 -9.58 13.19 0.65
N ILE A 74 -8.71 14.22 0.73
CA ILE A 74 -8.85 15.29 1.72
C ILE A 74 -10.15 16.08 1.50
N GLY A 75 -10.48 16.39 0.24
CA GLY A 75 -11.71 17.11 -0.10
C GLY A 75 -12.99 16.34 0.22
N GLN A 76 -13.01 15.03 -0.02
CA GLN A 76 -14.19 14.17 0.23
C GLN A 76 -14.38 13.84 1.71
N VAL A 77 -13.29 13.57 2.44
CA VAL A 77 -13.39 13.30 3.89
C VAL A 77 -13.71 14.59 4.65
N GLY A 78 -13.06 15.70 4.31
CA GLY A 78 -13.21 16.98 4.99
C GLY A 78 -12.69 16.97 6.42
N GLY A 79 -12.38 18.15 6.96
CA GLY A 79 -12.04 18.31 8.39
C GLY A 79 -10.76 17.61 8.89
N LEU A 80 -9.93 17.05 7.99
CA LEU A 80 -8.67 16.43 8.37
C LEU A 80 -7.63 17.49 8.73
N THR A 81 -7.05 17.38 9.92
CA THR A 81 -5.90 18.19 10.32
C THR A 81 -4.62 17.66 9.67
N SER A 82 -3.58 18.49 9.58
CA SER A 82 -2.25 18.06 9.11
C SER A 82 -1.71 16.86 9.89
N LYS A 83 -1.88 16.85 11.22
CA LYS A 83 -1.50 15.72 12.09
C LYS A 83 -2.27 14.44 11.77
N CYS A 84 -3.54 14.56 11.38
CA CYS A 84 -4.32 13.40 10.98
C CYS A 84 -3.78 12.81 9.67
N ILE A 85 -3.48 13.66 8.68
CA ILE A 85 -2.87 13.23 7.42
C ILE A 85 -1.51 12.57 7.65
N GLU A 86 -0.67 13.15 8.52
CA GLU A 86 0.61 12.58 8.92
C GLU A 86 0.44 11.18 9.56
N ALA A 87 -0.52 11.03 10.46
CA ALA A 87 -0.83 9.73 11.07
C ALA A 87 -1.30 8.69 10.04
N ILE A 88 -2.08 9.08 9.03
CA ILE A 88 -2.52 8.21 7.94
C ILE A 88 -1.33 7.77 7.08
N ARG A 89 -0.41 8.70 6.77
CA ARG A 89 0.83 8.39 6.04
C ARG A 89 1.69 7.43 6.84
N LEU A 90 1.91 7.68 8.13
CA LEU A 90 2.67 6.78 9.00
C LEU A 90 2.01 5.39 9.11
N ALA A 91 0.68 5.33 9.22
CA ALA A 91 -0.04 4.07 9.18
C ALA A 91 0.18 3.32 7.86
N SER A 92 0.32 4.02 6.73
CA SER A 92 0.64 3.38 5.44
C SER A 92 2.02 2.70 5.48
N VAL A 93 3.02 3.34 6.10
CA VAL A 93 4.35 2.75 6.34
C VAL A 93 4.27 1.51 7.20
N THR A 94 3.53 1.60 8.30
CA THR A 94 3.33 0.48 9.22
C THR A 94 2.64 -0.68 8.50
N GLY A 95 1.66 -0.39 7.65
CA GLY A 95 0.99 -1.38 6.81
C GLY A 95 1.94 -2.10 5.86
N LEU A 96 2.82 -1.36 5.20
CA LEU A 96 3.87 -1.93 4.35
C LEU A 96 4.80 -2.85 5.15
N LEU A 97 5.27 -2.40 6.31
CA LEU A 97 6.15 -3.18 7.20
C LEU A 97 5.46 -4.46 7.69
N LEU A 98 4.17 -4.42 8.03
CA LEU A 98 3.42 -5.60 8.44
C LEU A 98 3.21 -6.56 7.26
N SER A 99 2.97 -6.04 6.06
CA SER A 99 2.74 -6.84 4.85
C SER A 99 4.00 -7.51 4.32
N ARG A 100 5.13 -6.81 4.35
CA ARG A 100 6.37 -7.23 3.69
C ARG A 100 7.49 -7.57 4.67
N GLY A 101 7.43 -7.10 5.91
CA GLY A 101 8.47 -7.34 6.92
C GLY A 101 8.43 -8.74 7.53
N PHE A 102 7.39 -9.53 7.25
CA PHE A 102 7.18 -10.85 7.85
C PHE A 102 6.99 -11.95 6.80
N THR A 103 7.34 -13.18 7.17
CA THR A 103 7.28 -14.38 6.31
C THR A 103 5.86 -14.87 6.03
N SER A 104 4.89 -14.43 6.83
CA SER A 104 3.50 -14.88 6.79
C SER A 104 2.59 -13.77 7.29
N ARG A 105 1.35 -13.77 6.83
CA ARG A 105 0.34 -12.77 7.22
C ARG A 105 -1.03 -13.39 7.52
N LEU A 106 -1.29 -14.60 7.00
CA LEU A 106 -2.58 -15.25 7.12
C LEU A 106 -2.66 -16.14 8.36
N ALA A 107 -3.86 -16.28 8.92
CA ALA A 107 -4.07 -17.09 10.12
C ALA A 107 -3.81 -18.58 9.92
N ASN A 108 -3.85 -19.08 8.68
CA ASN A 108 -3.57 -20.46 8.29
C ASN A 108 -2.12 -20.70 7.87
N GLU A 109 -1.27 -19.67 7.89
CA GLU A 109 0.16 -19.78 7.61
C GLU A 109 0.97 -20.05 8.90
N PRO A 110 2.26 -20.42 8.77
CA PRO A 110 3.15 -20.49 9.92
C PRO A 110 3.19 -19.18 10.73
N GLN A 111 3.63 -19.29 11.99
CA GLN A 111 3.82 -18.12 12.83
C GLN A 111 4.74 -17.11 12.13
N PRO A 112 4.33 -15.83 12.02
CA PRO A 112 5.09 -14.84 11.28
C PRO A 112 6.43 -14.56 11.96
N GLY A 113 7.51 -14.77 11.22
CA GLY A 113 8.86 -14.34 11.59
C GLY A 113 9.30 -13.15 10.72
N PRO A 114 10.30 -12.35 11.16
CA PRO A 114 10.90 -11.35 10.29
C PRO A 114 11.49 -11.98 9.02
N ILE A 115 11.39 -11.28 7.88
CA ILE A 115 12.05 -11.72 6.65
C ILE A 115 13.59 -11.71 6.80
N GLY A 116 14.27 -12.61 6.10
CA GLY A 116 15.73 -12.69 6.03
C GLY A 116 16.26 -12.57 4.60
N ASP A 117 17.59 -12.60 4.46
CA ASP A 117 18.25 -12.67 3.16
C ASP A 117 18.20 -14.10 2.59
N ASP A 118 17.00 -14.53 2.21
CA ASP A 118 16.71 -15.83 1.62
C ASP A 118 15.77 -15.69 0.40
N GLU A 119 15.43 -16.81 -0.24
CA GLU A 119 14.57 -16.80 -1.43
C GLU A 119 13.18 -16.19 -1.18
N HIS A 120 12.63 -16.36 0.02
CA HIS A 120 11.30 -15.89 0.38
C HIS A 120 11.33 -14.40 0.76
N GLY A 121 12.35 -13.97 1.50
CA GLY A 121 12.52 -12.60 1.95
C GLY A 121 12.95 -11.63 0.84
N ARG A 122 13.70 -12.09 -0.18
CA ARG A 122 14.27 -11.21 -1.22
C ARG A 122 13.23 -10.35 -1.94
N TYR A 123 12.08 -10.93 -2.30
CA TYR A 123 11.00 -10.19 -2.98
C TYR A 123 10.39 -9.11 -2.10
N ASN A 124 10.19 -9.42 -0.83
CA ASN A 124 9.67 -8.48 0.13
C ASN A 124 10.71 -7.39 0.44
N MET A 125 11.99 -7.74 0.52
CA MET A 125 13.10 -6.80 0.72
C MET A 125 13.20 -5.81 -0.43
N LEU A 126 13.05 -6.23 -1.69
CA LEU A 126 12.97 -5.32 -2.84
C LEU A 126 11.84 -4.28 -2.71
N SER A 127 10.71 -4.67 -2.12
CA SER A 127 9.60 -3.74 -1.87
C SER A 127 9.89 -2.79 -0.72
N LEU A 128 10.48 -3.29 0.37
CA LEU A 128 10.89 -2.44 1.50
C LEU A 128 11.97 -1.44 1.07
N ASP A 129 12.99 -1.87 0.33
CA ASP A 129 14.04 -0.99 -0.19
C ASP A 129 13.45 0.08 -1.12
N GLY A 130 12.55 -0.33 -2.03
CA GLY A 130 11.88 0.58 -2.95
C GLY A 130 11.06 1.66 -2.25
N PHE A 131 10.28 1.31 -1.22
CA PHE A 131 9.34 2.26 -0.61
C PHE A 131 9.85 2.95 0.65
N LEU A 132 10.94 2.47 1.25
CA LEU A 132 11.50 3.06 2.48
C LEU A 132 12.86 3.74 2.26
N LEU A 133 13.67 3.28 1.31
CA LEU A 133 15.06 3.73 1.16
C LEU A 133 15.33 4.45 -0.18
N SER A 134 14.76 3.93 -1.27
CA SER A 134 15.02 4.46 -2.62
C SER A 134 14.56 5.92 -2.76
N PRO A 135 15.44 6.86 -3.13
CA PRO A 135 15.07 8.26 -3.29
C PRO A 135 13.99 8.52 -4.34
N THR A 136 13.86 7.65 -5.33
CA THR A 136 12.93 7.82 -6.46
C THR A 136 11.54 7.26 -6.18
N THR A 137 11.42 6.33 -5.23
CA THR A 137 10.17 5.59 -5.00
C THR A 137 9.71 5.59 -3.56
N LYS A 138 10.52 6.08 -2.60
CA LYS A 138 10.15 6.14 -1.20
C LYS A 138 8.84 6.91 -0.98
N PHE A 139 8.11 6.51 0.05
CA PHE A 139 6.91 7.22 0.47
C PHE A 139 7.22 8.68 0.87
N GLU A 140 6.35 9.58 0.45
CA GLU A 140 6.50 10.99 0.73
C GLU A 140 6.02 11.37 2.13
N GLY A 141 6.70 12.35 2.73
CA GLY A 141 6.30 12.90 4.03
C GLY A 141 6.68 12.03 5.23
N ILE A 142 7.59 11.08 5.05
CA ILE A 142 8.27 10.37 6.14
C ILE A 142 9.68 10.95 6.20
N ASN A 143 9.94 11.81 7.18
CA ASN A 143 11.26 12.36 7.48
C ASN A 143 11.73 11.84 8.83
#